data_AF-A0AAV8XH93-F1
#
_entry.id   AF-A0AAV8XH93-F1
#
_cell.length_a   1.000
_cell.length_b   1.000
_cell.length_c   1.000
_cell.angle_alpha   90.00
_cell.angle_beta   90.00
_cell.angle_gamma   90.00
#
_symmetry.space_group_name_H-M   'P 1'
#
loop_
_entity.id
_entity.type
_entity.pdbx_description
1 polymer ?
#
loop_
_entity_poly.entity_id
_entity_poly.type
_entity_poly.pdbx_seq_one_letter_code
_entity_poly.pdbx_strand_id
1 'polypeptide(L)'
;METLEESIFMDQVADSWAVKAYPSLLPLGQWVGDLSARIKELDGWVTDFSMPATVWLGGFFNPQSFLTAIMQQTARKNEWPLDKMCLMTDVTKKQKEEFNSAPREGSYVYGLFMEGARYVLS
;
A
#
# COMPACT_ATOMS: atom_id res chain seq x y z
N MET A 1 -7.05 4.50 -31.13
CA MET A 1 -8.35 4.93 -30.60
C MET A 1 -9.29 3.75 -30.59
N GLU A 2 -9.41 3.03 -31.71
CA GLU A 2 -10.11 1.73 -31.81
C GLU A 2 -9.66 0.71 -30.75
N THR A 3 -8.35 0.50 -30.56
CA THR A 3 -7.82 -0.43 -29.53
C THR A 3 -8.24 -0.10 -28.10
N LEU A 4 -8.39 1.19 -27.77
CA LEU A 4 -8.87 1.63 -26.47
C LEU A 4 -10.36 1.33 -26.32
N GLU A 5 -11.14 1.61 -27.37
CA GLU A 5 -12.57 1.33 -27.41
C GLU A 5 -12.85 -0.17 -27.26
N GLU A 6 -12.12 -1.01 -27.99
CA GLU A 6 -12.20 -2.47 -27.88
C GLU A 6 -11.87 -2.96 -26.46
N SER A 7 -10.80 -2.43 -25.84
CA SER A 7 -10.42 -2.79 -24.47
C SER A 7 -11.54 -2.45 -23.48
N ILE A 8 -12.11 -1.25 -23.58
CA ILE A 8 -13.20 -0.80 -22.71
C ILE A 8 -14.46 -1.64 -22.95
N PHE A 9 -14.80 -1.90 -24.20
CA PHE A 9 -15.95 -2.74 -24.57
C PHE A 9 -15.82 -4.16 -24.00
N MET A 10 -14.60 -4.70 -23.95
CA MET A 10 -14.30 -6.03 -23.41
C MET A 10 -14.07 -6.06 -21.89
N ASP A 11 -14.32 -4.96 -21.17
CA ASP A 11 -14.07 -4.84 -19.71
C ASP A 11 -12.60 -5.11 -19.32
N GLN A 12 -11.67 -4.68 -20.18
CA GLN A 12 -10.23 -4.83 -20.00
C GLN A 12 -9.54 -3.48 -19.80
N VAL A 13 -8.54 -3.45 -18.93
CA VAL A 13 -7.68 -2.29 -18.76
C VAL A 13 -6.80 -2.16 -20.00
N ALA A 14 -6.89 -1.03 -20.70
CA ALA A 14 -6.10 -0.81 -21.90
C ALA A 14 -4.59 -0.80 -21.60
N ASP A 15 -3.79 -1.43 -22.47
CA ASP A 15 -2.33 -1.54 -22.30
C ASP A 15 -1.64 -0.18 -22.09
N SER A 16 -2.10 0.85 -22.79
CA SER A 16 -1.56 2.21 -22.67
C SER A 16 -1.69 2.80 -21.26
N TRP A 17 -2.66 2.32 -20.47
CA TRP A 17 -2.85 2.67 -19.06
C TRP A 17 -2.06 1.73 -18.16
N ALA A 18 -2.10 0.43 -18.44
CA ALA A 18 -1.42 -0.60 -17.66
C ALA A 18 0.09 -0.34 -17.52
N VAL A 19 0.77 0.11 -18.59
CA VAL A 19 2.22 0.45 -18.56
C VAL A 19 2.56 1.58 -17.58
N LYS A 20 1.58 2.43 -17.26
CA LYS A 20 1.74 3.58 -16.34
C LYS A 20 1.11 3.33 -14.97
N ALA A 21 0.46 2.19 -14.79
CA ALA A 21 -0.30 1.85 -13.59
C ALA A 21 0.43 0.78 -12.76
N TYR A 22 -0.17 0.46 -11.62
CA TYR A 22 0.26 -0.68 -10.80
C TYR A 22 -0.15 -1.99 -11.52
N PRO A 23 0.65 -3.08 -11.40
CA PRO A 23 0.29 -4.38 -11.93
C PRO A 23 -1.05 -4.86 -11.37
N SER A 24 -1.94 -5.33 -12.23
CA SER A 24 -3.26 -5.83 -11.83
C SER A 24 -3.78 -6.82 -12.86
N LEU A 25 -4.59 -7.77 -12.38
CA LEU A 25 -5.37 -8.71 -13.20
C LEU A 25 -6.88 -8.44 -13.07
N LEU A 26 -7.27 -7.32 -12.44
CA LEU A 26 -8.66 -6.96 -12.27
C LEU A 26 -9.29 -6.58 -13.61
N PRO A 27 -10.57 -6.94 -13.85
CA PRO A 27 -11.35 -6.38 -14.94
C PRO A 27 -11.51 -4.87 -14.78
N LEU A 28 -11.77 -4.16 -15.87
CA LEU A 28 -11.77 -2.70 -15.92
C LEU A 28 -12.69 -2.08 -14.84
N GLY A 29 -13.91 -2.59 -14.67
CA GLY A 29 -14.83 -2.10 -13.64
C GLY A 29 -14.25 -2.16 -12.22
N GLN A 30 -13.62 -3.27 -11.85
CA GLN A 30 -12.98 -3.43 -10.54
C GLN A 30 -11.69 -2.61 -10.43
N TRP A 31 -10.92 -2.54 -11.51
CA TRP A 31 -9.68 -1.77 -11.57
C TRP A 31 -9.90 -0.27 -11.37
N VAL A 32 -10.97 0.31 -11.96
CA VAL A 32 -11.33 1.72 -11.73
C VAL A 32 -11.68 1.98 -10.26
N GLY A 33 -12.37 1.02 -9.62
CA GLY A 33 -12.65 1.08 -8.18
C GLY A 33 -11.38 1.05 -7.33
N ASP A 34 -10.46 0.13 -7.63
CA ASP A 34 -9.16 0.00 -6.94
C ASP A 34 -8.29 1.26 -7.15
N LEU A 35 -8.23 1.78 -8.38
CA LEU A 35 -7.53 3.03 -8.69
C LEU A 35 -8.11 4.20 -7.89
N SER A 36 -9.44 4.30 -7.83
CA SER A 36 -10.13 5.37 -7.08
C SER A 36 -9.82 5.29 -5.58
N ALA A 37 -9.76 4.07 -5.02
CA ALA A 37 -9.37 3.86 -3.62
C ALA A 37 -7.91 4.30 -3.37
N ARG A 38 -6.98 3.97 -4.26
CA ARG A 38 -5.57 4.39 -4.16
C ARG A 38 -5.40 5.90 -4.25
N ILE A 39 -6.13 6.56 -5.15
CA ILE A 39 -6.13 8.02 -5.27
C ILE A 39 -6.63 8.65 -3.96
N LYS A 40 -7.69 8.10 -3.37
CA LYS A 40 -8.22 8.59 -2.09
C LYS A 40 -7.23 8.45 -0.94
N GLU A 41 -6.50 7.35 -0.86
CA GLU A 41 -5.41 7.22 0.12
C GLU A 41 -4.38 8.33 -0.08
N LEU A 42 -3.86 8.49 -1.31
CA LEU A 42 -2.85 9.52 -1.63
C LEU A 42 -3.35 10.95 -1.34
N ASP A 43 -4.61 11.23 -1.64
CA ASP A 43 -5.24 12.52 -1.33
C ASP A 43 -5.23 12.82 0.18
N GLY A 44 -5.50 11.80 1.01
CA GLY A 44 -5.36 11.90 2.46
C GLY A 44 -3.93 12.23 2.89
N TRP A 45 -2.92 11.56 2.33
CA TRP A 45 -1.51 11.84 2.61
C TRP A 45 -1.11 13.28 2.25
N VAL A 46 -1.61 13.79 1.12
CA VAL A 46 -1.29 15.14 0.65
C VAL A 46 -2.00 16.21 1.49
N THR A 47 -3.27 15.97 1.84
CA THR A 47 -4.11 16.93 2.55
C THR A 47 -3.67 17.12 4.00
N ASP A 48 -3.44 16.02 4.72
CA ASP A 48 -3.08 16.08 6.14
C ASP A 48 -1.58 16.31 6.36
N PHE A 49 -0.77 16.16 5.29
CA PHE A 49 0.69 16.24 5.30
C PHE A 49 1.34 15.53 6.49
N SER A 50 0.75 14.40 6.87
CA SER A 50 1.12 13.61 8.04
C SER A 50 0.97 12.13 7.72
N MET A 51 1.69 11.30 8.47
CA MET A 51 1.61 9.86 8.32
C MET A 51 0.30 9.34 8.94
N PRO A 52 -0.57 8.66 8.18
CA PRO A 52 -1.76 8.04 8.72
C PRO A 52 -1.42 7.01 9.80
N ALA A 53 -2.34 6.82 10.77
CA ALA A 53 -2.16 5.84 11.84
C ALA A 53 -1.98 4.40 11.30
N THR A 54 -2.65 4.07 10.20
CA THR A 54 -2.52 2.80 9.48
C THR A 54 -2.39 3.06 7.99
N VAL A 55 -1.55 2.28 7.32
CA VAL A 55 -1.22 2.49 5.90
C VAL A 55 -1.62 1.27 5.06
N TRP A 56 -2.31 1.51 3.94
CA TRP A 56 -2.56 0.45 2.97
C TRP A 56 -1.30 0.20 2.13
N LEU A 57 -0.43 -0.71 2.59
CA LEU A 57 0.86 -0.96 1.94
C LEU A 57 0.70 -1.38 0.47
N GLY A 58 -0.29 -2.22 0.18
CA GLY A 58 -0.62 -2.65 -1.19
C GLY A 58 -1.21 -1.54 -2.07
N GLY A 59 -1.61 -0.40 -1.49
CA GLY A 59 -2.13 0.76 -2.20
C GLY A 59 -1.04 1.60 -2.91
N PHE A 60 0.21 1.50 -2.47
CA PHE A 60 1.31 2.23 -3.08
C PHE A 60 1.72 1.68 -4.44
N PHE A 61 2.18 2.59 -5.31
CA PHE A 61 2.84 2.22 -6.56
C PHE A 61 4.21 1.55 -6.32
N ASN A 62 4.94 1.98 -5.29
CA ASN A 62 6.22 1.41 -4.87
C ASN A 62 6.28 1.23 -3.35
N PRO A 63 5.74 0.11 -2.81
CA PRO A 63 5.73 -0.16 -1.37
C PRO A 63 7.14 -0.30 -0.78
N GLN A 64 8.14 -0.70 -1.57
CA GLN A 64 9.50 -0.89 -1.08
C GLN A 64 10.17 0.44 -0.67
N SER A 65 9.87 1.52 -1.37
CA SER A 65 10.33 2.86 -0.98
C SER A 65 9.79 3.28 0.38
N PHE A 66 8.53 2.95 0.68
CA PHE A 66 7.93 3.22 1.98
C PHE A 66 8.62 2.43 3.10
N LEU A 67 8.85 1.13 2.89
CA LEU A 67 9.56 0.29 3.86
C LEU A 67 11.00 0.79 4.10
N THR A 68 11.68 1.23 3.05
CA THR A 68 13.01 1.85 3.14
C THR A 68 12.96 3.15 3.93
N ALA A 69 11.95 3.99 3.72
CA ALA A 69 11.77 5.24 4.45
C ALA A 69 11.54 4.98 5.95
N ILE A 70 10.76 3.96 6.32
CA ILE A 70 10.59 3.53 7.72
C ILE A 70 11.95 3.13 8.33
N MET A 71 12.75 2.32 7.62
CA MET A 71 14.09 1.94 8.10
C MET A 71 14.97 3.17 8.28
N GLN A 72 15.00 4.08 7.31
CA GLN A 72 15.79 5.32 7.39
C GLN A 72 15.37 6.23 8.54
N GLN A 73 14.06 6.43 8.74
CA GLN A 73 13.52 7.24 9.84
C GLN A 73 13.89 6.63 11.19
N THR A 74 13.76 5.31 11.33
CA THR A 74 14.10 4.59 12.56
C THR A 74 15.61 4.60 12.81
N ALA A 75 16.42 4.38 11.78
CA ALA A 75 17.89 4.49 11.83
C ALA A 75 18.33 5.84 12.36
N ARG A 76 17.80 6.93 11.78
CA ARG A 76 18.12 8.30 12.17
C ARG A 76 17.72 8.60 13.61
N LYS A 77 16.52 8.18 14.01
CA LYS A 77 15.99 8.40 15.37
C LYS A 77 16.86 7.71 16.43
N ASN A 78 17.39 6.53 16.13
CA ASN A 78 18.15 5.71 17.06
C ASN A 78 19.67 5.77 16.84
N GLU A 79 20.14 6.60 15.91
CA GLU A 79 21.55 6.72 15.51
C GLU A 79 22.17 5.38 15.08
N TRP A 80 21.38 4.55 14.41
CA TRP A 80 21.81 3.22 13.95
C TRP A 80 22.31 3.22 12.51
N PRO A 81 23.29 2.34 12.18
CA PRO A 81 23.72 2.12 10.82
C PRO A 81 22.63 1.41 10.00
N LEU A 82 22.18 2.05 8.91
CA LEU A 82 21.07 1.55 8.07
C LEU A 82 21.36 0.19 7.44
N ASP A 83 22.61 -0.08 7.07
CA ASP A 83 23.08 -1.33 6.46
C ASP A 83 22.96 -2.55 7.40
N LYS A 84 22.78 -2.32 8.70
CA LYS A 84 22.59 -3.37 9.70
C LYS A 84 21.14 -3.55 10.15
N MET A 85 20.21 -2.81 9.55
CA MET A 85 18.79 -2.90 9.90
C MET A 85 18.08 -3.99 9.11
N CYS A 86 17.08 -4.61 9.74
CA CYS A 86 16.16 -5.53 9.10
C CYS A 86 14.72 -5.17 9.49
N LEU A 87 13.78 -5.37 8.57
CA LEU A 87 12.36 -5.20 8.83
C LEU A 87 11.83 -6.42 9.57
N MET A 88 11.05 -6.17 10.63
CA MET A 88 10.29 -7.19 11.33
C MET A 88 8.80 -6.84 11.23
N THR A 89 7.95 -7.86 11.22
CA THR A 89 6.50 -7.69 11.13
C THR A 89 5.84 -8.54 12.19
N ASP A 90 4.98 -7.91 12.98
CA ASP A 90 4.13 -8.56 13.96
C ASP A 90 2.67 -8.34 13.59
N VAL A 91 1.87 -9.40 13.72
CA VAL A 91 0.44 -9.35 13.41
C VAL A 91 -0.34 -9.03 14.67
N THR A 92 -1.17 -7.99 14.60
CA THR A 92 -1.96 -7.54 15.76
C THR A 92 -3.38 -8.12 15.72
N LYS A 93 -4.04 -8.17 16.88
CA LYS A 93 -5.47 -8.54 17.00
C LYS A 93 -6.44 -7.40 16.66
N LYS A 94 -5.92 -6.18 16.50
CA LYS A 94 -6.72 -4.97 16.30
C LYS A 94 -7.03 -4.76 14.82
N GLN A 95 -8.22 -4.27 14.55
CA GLN A 95 -8.64 -3.79 13.25
C GLN A 95 -8.11 -2.38 12.99
N LYS A 96 -8.07 -1.97 11.73
CA LYS A 96 -7.46 -0.69 11.33
C LYS A 96 -8.10 0.51 12.04
N GLU A 97 -9.41 0.45 12.29
CA GLU A 97 -10.20 1.53 12.91
C GLU A 97 -9.87 1.71 14.40
N GLU A 98 -9.24 0.74 15.04
CA GLU A 98 -8.85 0.81 16.45
C GLU A 98 -7.51 1.56 16.65
N PHE A 99 -6.82 1.91 15.57
CA PHE A 99 -5.56 2.63 15.62
C PHE A 99 -5.79 4.13 15.36
N ASN A 100 -5.67 4.92 16.44
CA ASN A 100 -5.84 6.37 16.39
C ASN A 100 -4.51 7.14 16.27
N SER A 101 -3.37 6.44 16.34
CA SER A 101 -2.05 7.05 16.28
C SER A 101 -1.02 6.11 15.68
N ALA A 102 0.02 6.68 15.08
CA ALA A 102 1.20 5.94 14.63
C ALA A 102 1.87 5.17 15.79
N PRO A 103 2.57 4.06 15.51
CA PRO A 103 3.34 3.35 16.52
C PRO A 103 4.55 4.18 16.97
N ARG A 104 5.16 3.79 18.10
CA ARG A 104 6.41 4.41 18.57
C ARG A 104 7.54 4.26 17.56
N GLU A 105 7.59 3.13 16.86
CA GLU A 105 8.55 2.78 15.81
C GLU A 105 7.84 1.97 14.72
N GLY A 106 8.24 2.17 13.47
CA GLY A 106 7.62 1.47 12.33
C GLY A 106 6.33 2.11 11.83
N SER A 107 5.46 1.27 11.27
CA SER A 107 4.13 1.64 10.77
C SER A 107 3.17 0.48 10.98
N TYR A 108 1.90 0.79 11.27
CA TYR A 108 0.83 -0.19 11.10
C TYR A 108 0.45 -0.28 9.62
N VAL A 109 0.26 -1.50 9.13
CA VAL A 109 -0.16 -1.77 7.75
C VAL A 109 -1.40 -2.65 7.72
N TYR A 110 -2.26 -2.47 6.72
CA TYR A 110 -3.45 -3.28 6.53
C TYR A 110 -3.63 -3.71 5.06
N GLY A 111 -4.60 -4.60 4.84
CA GLY A 111 -4.99 -5.04 3.50
C GLY A 111 -3.99 -6.01 2.86
N LEU A 112 -3.18 -6.68 3.67
CA LEU A 112 -2.29 -7.75 3.21
C LEU A 112 -3.03 -9.08 3.19
N PHE A 113 -2.84 -9.84 2.11
CA PHE A 113 -3.38 -11.18 1.95
C PHE A 113 -2.27 -12.20 2.18
N MET A 114 -2.63 -13.33 2.78
CA MET A 114 -1.75 -14.48 2.98
C MET A 114 -2.31 -15.65 2.20
N GLU A 115 -1.48 -16.26 1.36
CA GLU A 115 -1.83 -17.45 0.58
C GLU A 115 -1.14 -18.68 1.17
N GLY A 116 -1.85 -19.81 1.25
CA GLY A 116 -1.31 -21.08 1.78
C GLY A 116 -1.16 -21.13 3.31
N ALA A 117 -1.53 -20.07 4.03
CA ALA A 117 -1.53 -20.01 5.48
C ALA A 117 -2.59 -19.01 5.99
N ARG A 118 -2.74 -18.87 7.31
CA ARG A 118 -3.59 -17.86 7.93
C ARG A 118 -2.86 -17.19 9.08
N TYR A 119 -3.20 -15.94 9.35
CA TYR A 119 -2.80 -15.27 10.57
C TYR A 119 -3.47 -15.96 11.77
N VAL A 120 -2.68 -16.63 12.60
CA VAL A 120 -3.16 -17.21 13.85
C VAL A 120 -2.96 -16.18 14.96
N LEU A 121 -4.06 -15.64 15.45
CA LEU A 121 -4.06 -14.72 16.59
C LEU A 121 -4.01 -15.55 17.88
N SER A 122 -2.82 -15.81 18.42
CA SER A 122 -2.65 -16.39 19.77
C SER A 122 -2.96 -15.35 20.84
#